data_AF-A0A1G2R4Z1-F1
#
_entry.id   AF-A0A1G2R4Z1-F1
#
_cell.length_a   1.000
_cell.length_b   1.000
_cell.length_c   1.000
_cell.angle_alpha   90.00
_cell.angle_beta   90.00
_cell.angle_gamma   90.00
#
_symmetry.space_group_name_H-M   'P 1'
#
loop_
_entity.id
_entity.type
_entity.pdbx_description
1 polymer ?
#
loop_
_entity_poly.entity_id
_entity_poly.type
_entity_poly.pdbx_seq_one_letter_code
_entity_poly.pdbx_strand_id
1 'polypeptide(L)' 'MKGLLPLLIFYLMAEAYCVKCKAKREMANAQQVEMQAKGGGTRPAMKGECPVCKTGMFRILPKPAKAV' A
#
# COMPACT_ATOMS: atom_id res chain seq x y z
N MET A 1 20.83 27.59 4.41
CA MET A 1 20.92 26.52 3.39
C MET A 1 21.05 25.15 4.06
N LYS A 2 20.13 24.81 4.97
CA LYS A 2 20.10 23.54 5.73
C LYS A 2 18.65 23.10 5.72
N GLY A 3 18.32 21.93 5.17
CA GLY A 3 16.94 21.46 5.14
C GLY A 3 16.63 20.31 4.19
N LEU A 4 17.60 19.82 3.43
CA LEU A 4 17.42 18.75 2.43
C LEU A 4 17.27 17.33 3.03
N LEU A 5 16.93 17.19 4.32
CA LEU A 5 17.17 15.96 5.08
C LEU A 5 16.03 15.27 5.86
N PRO A 6 14.71 15.49 5.64
CA PRO A 6 13.75 14.49 6.11
C PRO A 6 12.84 13.91 5.01
N LEU A 7 13.15 14.13 3.73
CA LEU A 7 12.50 13.39 2.62
C LEU A 7 12.75 11.86 2.69
N LEU A 8 13.73 11.43 3.49
CA LEU A 8 14.05 10.02 3.74
C LEU A 8 13.03 9.31 4.66
N ILE A 9 12.14 10.01 5.34
CA ILE A 9 11.20 9.40 6.30
C ILE A 9 9.82 9.14 5.66
N PHE A 10 9.49 9.84 4.58
CA PHE A 10 8.21 9.65 3.85
C PHE A 10 8.24 8.50 2.84
N TYR A 11 9.41 7.92 2.57
CA TYR A 11 9.58 6.76 1.69
C TYR A 11 9.25 5.45 2.41
N LEU A 12 8.15 5.44 3.18
CA LEU A 12 7.49 4.23 3.68
C LEU A 12 6.75 3.57 2.50
N MET A 13 7.52 3.15 1.50
CA MET A 13 7.02 2.56 0.26
C MET A 13 6.30 1.25 0.59
N ALA A 14 4.99 1.26 0.43
CA ALA A 14 4.22 0.04 0.60
C ALA A 14 4.55 -0.90 -0.57
N GLU A 15 5.34 -1.94 -0.29
CA GLU A 15 5.65 -2.97 -1.27
C GLU A 15 4.43 -3.84 -1.55
N ALA A 16 4.18 -4.16 -2.82
CA ALA A 16 3.17 -5.14 -3.22
C ALA A 16 3.68 -6.01 -4.37
N TYR A 17 3.03 -7.15 -4.53
CA TYR A 17 3.30 -8.07 -5.62
C TYR A 17 2.49 -7.66 -6.84
N CYS A 18 3.17 -7.34 -7.94
CA CYS A 18 2.52 -7.08 -9.21
C CYS A 18 2.31 -8.40 -9.96
N VAL A 19 1.06 -8.81 -10.16
CA VAL A 19 0.72 -10.06 -10.88
C VAL A 19 1.14 -10.03 -12.35
N LYS A 20 1.17 -8.86 -12.98
CA LYS A 20 1.62 -8.73 -14.38
C LYS A 20 3.14 -8.80 -14.51
N CYS A 21 3.87 -8.16 -13.60
CA CYS A 21 5.34 -8.18 -13.61
C CYS A 21 5.92 -9.41 -12.90
N LYS A 22 5.08 -10.18 -12.19
CA LYS A 22 5.46 -11.34 -11.36
C LYS A 22 6.61 -11.05 -10.40
N ALA A 23 6.64 -9.82 -9.87
CA ALA A 23 7.69 -9.33 -8.99
C ALA A 23 7.09 -8.50 -7.86
N LYS A 24 7.73 -8.53 -6.69
CA LYS A 24 7.46 -7.61 -5.59
C LYS A 24 8.14 -6.28 -5.89
N ARG A 25 7.40 -5.18 -5.79
CA ARG A 25 7.89 -3.83 -6.04
C ARG A 25 7.20 -2.84 -5.13
N GLU A 26 7.83 -1.70 -4.98
CA GLU A 26 7.26 -0.53 -4.32
C GLU A 26 6.07 -0.02 -5.14
N MET A 27 4.93 0.17 -4.47
CA MET A 27 3.74 0.73 -5.09
C MET A 27 3.91 2.24 -5.30
N ALA A 28 3.68 2.71 -6.52
CA ALA A 28 3.51 4.12 -6.80
C ALA A 28 2.14 4.59 -6.27
N ASN A 29 2.08 5.81 -5.73
CA ASN A 29 0.84 6.40 -5.19
C ASN A 29 0.12 5.49 -4.17
N ALA A 30 0.88 4.82 -3.30
CA ALA A 30 0.31 3.94 -2.28
C ALA A 30 -0.56 4.73 -1.30
N GLN A 31 -1.84 4.40 -1.23
CA GLN A 31 -2.86 5.02 -0.38
C GLN A 31 -3.56 3.94 0.43
N GLN A 32 -3.77 4.21 1.71
CA GLN A 32 -4.59 3.35 2.55
C GLN A 32 -6.07 3.56 2.21
N VAL A 33 -6.76 2.47 1.90
CA VAL A 33 -8.18 2.45 1.60
C VAL A 33 -8.88 1.46 2.53
N GLU A 34 -10.06 1.80 3.00
CA GLU A 34 -10.92 0.89 3.74
C GLU A 34 -11.88 0.20 2.76
N MET A 35 -11.74 -1.11 2.63
CA MET A 35 -12.64 -1.91 1.81
C MET A 35 -13.74 -2.50 2.70
N GLN A 36 -14.98 -2.40 2.27
CA GLN A 36 -16.10 -3.09 2.94
C GLN A 36 -15.92 -4.59 2.76
N ALA A 37 -15.86 -5.33 3.87
CA ALA A 37 -15.85 -6.78 3.86
C ALA A 37 -17.27 -7.32 3.71
N LYS A 38 -17.42 -8.48 3.06
CA LYS A 38 -18.70 -9.19 2.86
C LYS A 38 -19.50 -9.50 4.15
N GLY A 39 -18.94 -9.27 5.34
CA GLY A 39 -19.58 -9.49 6.64
C GLY A 39 -19.90 -8.22 7.44
N GLY A 40 -20.04 -7.06 6.78
CA GLY A 40 -20.46 -5.80 7.43
C GLY A 40 -19.36 -5.06 8.20
N GLY A 41 -18.09 -5.43 8.05
CA GLY A 41 -16.96 -4.73 8.66
C GLY A 41 -16.10 -4.00 7.63
N THR A 42 -15.26 -3.06 8.06
CA THR A 42 -14.19 -2.50 7.21
C THR A 42 -12.92 -3.35 7.32
N ARG A 43 -12.22 -3.52 6.20
CA ARG A 43 -10.89 -4.12 6.13
C ARG A 43 -9.93 -3.09 5.54
N PRO A 44 -8.85 -2.74 6.25
CA PRO A 44 -7.84 -1.86 5.68
C PRO A 44 -7.10 -2.59 4.55
N ALA A 45 -6.81 -1.87 3.47
CA ALA A 45 -5.98 -2.30 2.38
C ALA A 45 -5.12 -1.14 1.92
N MET A 46 -3.94 -1.41 1.37
CA MET A 46 -3.16 -0.43 0.63
C MET A 46 -3.48 -0.60 -0.85
N LYS A 47 -3.91 0.47 -1.50
CA LYS A 47 -4.09 0.56 -2.95
C LYS A 47 -2.94 1.37 -3.51
N GLY A 48 -2.34 0.92 -4.60
CA GLY A 48 -1.35 1.69 -5.34
C GLY A 48 -1.26 1.23 -6.78
N GLU A 49 -0.21 1.65 -7.48
CA GLU A 49 -0.02 1.37 -8.90
C GLU A 49 1.38 0.86 -9.19
N CYS A 50 1.52 0.03 -10.23
CA CYS A 50 2.83 -0.45 -10.64
C CYS A 50 3.55 0.61 -11.46
N PRO A 51 4.75 1.07 -11.05
CA PRO A 51 5.47 2.09 -11.81
C PRO A 51 5.88 1.60 -13.22
N VAL A 52 5.91 0.28 -13.44
CA VAL A 52 6.34 -0.32 -14.72
C VAL A 52 5.17 -0.61 -15.64
N CYS A 53 4.13 -1.31 -15.15
CA CYS A 53 3.00 -1.73 -16.00
C CYS A 53 1.70 -0.95 -15.74
N LYS A 54 1.75 0.07 -14.87
CA LYS A 54 0.63 0.95 -14.48
C LYS A 54 -0.62 0.22 -14.00
N THR A 55 -0.48 -1.05 -13.63
CA THR A 55 -1.60 -1.86 -13.16
C THR A 55 -1.80 -1.59 -11.68
N GLY A 56 -3.06 -1.40 -11.27
CA GLY A 56 -3.43 -1.24 -9.88
C GLY A 56 -2.99 -2.45 -9.04
N MET A 57 -2.25 -2.18 -7.98
CA MET A 57 -1.85 -3.15 -6.97
C MET A 57 -2.67 -2.91 -5.70
N PHE A 58 -3.05 -4.01 -5.05
CA PHE A 58 -3.74 -3.97 -3.78
C PHE A 58 -3.05 -4.92 -2.81
N ARG A 59 -2.74 -4.42 -1.61
CA ARG A 59 -2.22 -5.22 -0.49
C ARG A 59 -3.24 -5.14 0.64
N ILE A 60 -3.95 -6.25 0.86
CA ILE A 60 -4.89 -6.35 1.97
C ILE A 60 -4.08 -6.34 3.26
N LEU A 61 -4.37 -5.39 4.15
CA LEU A 61 -3.75 -5.34 5.46
C LEU A 61 -4.55 -6.26 6.40
N PRO A 62 -3.90 -6.89 7.40
CA PRO A 62 -4.64 -7.59 8.43
C PRO A 62 -5.60 -6.61 9.09
N LYS A 63 -6.83 -7.07 9.38
CA LYS A 63 -7.74 -6.32 10.26
C LYS A 63 -6.95 -6.07 11.54
N PRO A 64 -6.89 -4.83 12.08
CA PRO A 64 -6.29 -4.63 13.39
C PRO A 64 -7.04 -5.58 14.32
N ALA A 65 -6.36 -6.61 14.81
CA ALA A 65 -6.88 -7.43 15.87
C ALA A 65 -7.14 -6.42 16.98
N LYS A 66 -8.42 -6.13 17.23
CA LYS A 66 -8.84 -5.38 18.41
C LYS A 66 -8.15 -6.14 19.55
N ALA A 67 -7.12 -5.54 20.13
CA ALA A 67 -6.43 -6.13 21.27
C ALA A 67 -7.53 -6.38 22.30
N VAL A 68 -7.82 -7.66 22.51
CA VAL A 68 -8.74 -8.12 23.54
C VAL A 68 -8.06 -7.90 24.87
#